data_AF-A0A7Y5WP24-F1
#
_entry.id   AF-A0A7Y5WP24-F1
#
_cell.length_a   1.000
_cell.length_b   1.000
_cell.length_c   1.000
_cell.angle_alpha   90.00
_cell.angle_beta   90.00
_cell.angle_gamma   90.00
#
_symmetry.space_group_name_H-M   'P 1'
#
loop_
_entity.id
_entity.type
_entity.pdbx_description
1 polymer ?
#
loop_
_entity_poly.entity_id
_entity_poly.type
_entity_poly.pdbx_seq_one_letter_code
_entity_poly.pdbx_strand_id
1 'polypeptide(L)'
;MSQIYVRPELLYAWHGQSQLVVNQRGDCGDDETLSGFYFRETRHLRALRLTLDGQSPWLAQAAVESPTVLRFDYVHPEMHTFSGG
;
A
#
# COMPACT_ATOMS: atom_id res chain seq x y z
N MET A 1 -14.08 3.88 -27.01
CA MET A 1 -14.57 2.90 -25.99
C MET A 1 -13.61 2.94 -24.82
N SER A 2 -14.10 3.13 -23.59
CA SER A 2 -13.23 3.13 -22.39
C SER A 2 -12.81 1.70 -22.07
N GLN A 3 -11.50 1.47 -21.91
CA GLN A 3 -10.95 0.17 -21.55
C GLN A 3 -10.88 0.07 -20.02
N ILE A 4 -11.45 -0.99 -19.44
CA ILE A 4 -11.39 -1.27 -18.00
C ILE A 4 -10.06 -1.97 -17.71
N TYR A 5 -9.30 -1.44 -16.75
CA TYR A 5 -8.08 -2.07 -16.24
C TYR A 5 -8.34 -2.56 -14.81
N VAL A 6 -8.11 -3.85 -14.58
CA VAL A 6 -8.09 -4.42 -13.22
C VAL A 6 -6.64 -4.45 -12.77
N ARG A 7 -6.34 -3.82 -11.63
CA ARG A 7 -4.99 -3.69 -11.07
C ARG A 7 -4.94 -4.31 -9.66
N PRO A 8 -4.88 -5.64 -9.55
CA PRO A 8 -4.88 -6.33 -8.25
C PRO A 8 -3.66 -5.98 -7.38
N GLU A 9 -2.59 -5.47 -7.97
CA GLU A 9 -1.38 -5.00 -7.32
C GLU A 9 -1.53 -3.66 -6.59
N LEU A 10 -2.61 -2.91 -6.86
CA LEU A 10 -2.89 -1.63 -6.24
C LEU A 10 -4.06 -1.71 -5.25
N LEU A 11 -3.86 -1.07 -4.11
CA LEU A 11 -4.88 -0.86 -3.08
C LEU A 11 -5.21 0.63 -3.01
N TYR A 12 -6.47 0.95 -2.80
CA TYR A 12 -6.90 2.34 -2.69
C TYR A 12 -7.94 2.55 -1.60
N ALA A 13 -7.84 3.69 -0.92
CA ALA A 13 -8.84 4.20 0.00
C ALA A 13 -9.22 5.63 -0.38
N TRP A 14 -10.48 5.98 -0.17
CA TRP A 14 -11.07 7.25 -0.53
C TRP A 14 -11.72 7.89 0.68
N HIS A 15 -11.43 9.17 0.92
CA HIS A 15 -12.04 9.95 2.00
C HIS A 15 -12.33 11.36 1.50
N GLY A 16 -13.62 11.69 1.33
CA GLY A 16 -14.03 12.99 0.78
C GLY A 16 -13.45 13.22 -0.62
N GLN A 17 -12.85 14.37 -0.92
CA GLN A 17 -12.27 14.60 -2.26
C GLN A 17 -10.85 14.02 -2.44
N SER A 18 -10.43 13.10 -1.55
CA SER A 18 -9.09 12.54 -1.55
C SER A 18 -9.05 11.03 -1.74
N GLN A 19 -8.00 10.54 -2.38
CA GLN A 19 -7.73 9.11 -2.60
C GLN A 19 -6.27 8.81 -2.28
N LEU A 20 -6.01 7.77 -1.50
CA LEU A 20 -4.67 7.19 -1.34
C LEU A 20 -4.59 5.93 -2.21
N VAL A 21 -3.55 5.82 -3.03
CA VAL A 21 -3.26 4.63 -3.85
C VAL A 21 -1.85 4.13 -3.51
N VAL A 22 -1.74 2.86 -3.13
CA VAL A 22 -0.48 2.20 -2.74
C VAL A 22 -0.38 0.83 -3.39
N ASN A 23 0.82 0.28 -3.49
CA ASN A 23 0.99 -1.12 -3.87
C ASN A 23 0.57 -2.08 -2.74
N GLN A 24 0.61 -3.38 -2.98
CA GLN A 24 0.31 -4.39 -1.95
C GLN A 24 1.22 -4.32 -0.71
N ARG A 25 2.40 -3.67 -0.78
CA ARG A 25 3.29 -3.46 0.37
C ARG A 25 2.94 -2.24 1.22
N GLY A 26 2.00 -1.42 0.75
CA GLY A 26 1.65 -0.15 1.39
C GLY A 26 2.56 1.02 0.99
N ASP A 27 3.42 0.83 -0.01
CA ASP A 27 4.35 1.85 -0.48
C ASP A 27 3.77 2.67 -1.64
N CYS A 28 4.18 3.94 -1.70
CA CYS A 28 4.12 4.74 -2.93
C CYS A 28 5.50 4.72 -3.59
N GLY A 29 5.98 3.54 -3.98
CA GLY A 29 7.30 3.36 -4.59
C GLY A 29 7.33 3.71 -6.08
N ASP A 30 8.53 3.68 -6.65
CA ASP A 30 8.74 3.84 -8.10
C ASP A 30 8.41 2.55 -8.88
N ASP A 31 7.99 1.49 -8.19
CA ASP A 31 7.54 0.23 -8.79
C ASP A 31 6.15 0.33 -9.44
N GLU A 32 5.37 1.35 -9.06
CA GLU A 32 4.04 1.60 -9.60
C GLU A 32 3.92 2.99 -10.22
N THR A 33 3.39 3.05 -11.43
CA THR A 33 3.16 4.33 -12.13
C THR A 33 2.04 5.17 -11.48
N LEU A 34 1.04 4.49 -10.89
CA LEU A 34 -0.11 5.08 -10.23
C LEU A 34 -0.07 4.80 -8.72
N SER A 35 0.66 5.64 -7.98
CA SER A 35 0.72 5.62 -6.52
C SER A 35 0.68 7.04 -5.94
N GLY A 36 0.36 7.20 -4.66
CA GLY A 36 0.36 8.48 -3.95
C GLY A 36 -0.99 8.90 -3.35
N PHE A 37 -0.97 10.05 -2.68
CA PHE A 37 -2.18 10.72 -2.18
C PHE A 37 -2.65 11.76 -3.20
N TYR A 38 -3.90 11.63 -3.64
CA TYR A 38 -4.55 12.48 -4.63
C TYR A 38 -5.65 13.32 -3.99
N PHE A 39 -5.75 14.59 -4.37
CA PHE A 39 -6.88 15.45 -4.06
C PHE A 39 -7.27 16.21 -5.33
N ARG A 40 -8.54 16.19 -5.71
CA ARG A 40 -9.02 16.79 -6.99
C ARG A 40 -8.13 16.40 -8.18
N GLU A 41 -7.82 15.10 -8.29
CA GLU A 41 -6.98 14.53 -9.36
C GLU A 41 -5.50 15.00 -9.36
N THR A 42 -5.06 15.77 -8.35
CA THR A 42 -3.66 16.21 -8.18
C THR A 42 -2.93 15.36 -7.15
N ARG A 43 -1.71 14.88 -7.45
CA ARG A 43 -0.86 14.10 -6.52
C ARG A 43 -0.10 15.02 -5.55
N HIS A 44 -0.22 14.79 -4.24
CA HIS A 44 0.48 15.55 -3.19
C HIS A 44 1.63 14.76 -2.52
N LEU A 45 1.46 13.46 -2.32
CA LEU A 45 2.47 12.59 -1.72
C LEU A 45 3.00 11.63 -2.79
N ARG A 46 4.32 11.63 -3.00
CA ARG A 46 4.98 10.70 -3.92
C ARG A 46 5.53 9.47 -3.23
N ALA A 47 6.08 9.59 -2.02
CA ALA A 47 6.73 8.48 -1.32
C ALA A 47 6.11 8.30 0.08
N LEU A 48 5.72 7.06 0.38
CA LEU A 48 5.29 6.61 1.70
C LEU A 48 6.07 5.33 1.99
N ARG A 49 6.73 5.26 3.15
CA ARG A 49 7.51 4.10 3.57
C ARG A 49 7.46 3.96 5.08
N LEU A 50 7.21 2.74 5.56
CA LEU A 50 7.38 2.36 6.95
C LEU A 50 8.75 1.70 7.13
N THR A 51 9.49 2.08 8.17
CA THR A 51 10.77 1.46 8.53
C THR A 51 10.82 1.16 10.02
N LEU A 52 11.36 0.00 10.41
CA LEU A 52 11.73 -0.36 11.78
C LEU A 52 13.26 -0.46 11.82
N ASP A 53 13.90 0.31 12.70
CA ASP A 53 15.38 0.40 12.79
C ASP A 53 16.09 0.65 11.45
N GLY A 54 15.47 1.48 10.60
CA GLY A 54 15.99 1.83 9.27
C GLY A 54 15.82 0.73 8.21
N GLN A 55 15.20 -0.41 8.54
CA GLN A 55 14.88 -1.48 7.60
C GLN A 55 13.38 -1.51 7.28
N SER A 56 13.01 -1.95 6.08
CA SER A 56 11.60 -2.18 5.73
C SER A 56 11.11 -3.45 6.43
N PRO A 57 9.99 -3.41 7.17
CA PRO A 57 9.47 -4.59 7.86
C PRO A 57 8.87 -5.61 6.87
N TRP A 58 8.90 -6.89 7.26
CA TRP A 58 8.24 -7.95 6.51
C TRP A 58 6.71 -7.83 6.52
N LEU A 59 6.13 -7.55 5.35
CA LEU A 59 4.67 -7.55 5.16
C LEU A 59 4.14 -8.99 5.18
N ALA A 60 3.19 -9.27 6.07
CA ALA A 60 2.47 -10.54 6.10
C ALA A 60 1.16 -10.49 5.29
N GLN A 61 0.43 -9.39 5.40
CA GLN A 61 -0.88 -9.27 4.77
C GLN A 61 -1.20 -7.81 4.47
N ALA A 62 -1.93 -7.61 3.37
CA ALA A 62 -2.54 -6.33 3.03
C ALA A 62 -4.00 -6.54 2.65
N ALA A 63 -4.88 -5.62 3.07
CA ALA A 63 -6.31 -5.71 2.82
C ALA A 63 -6.95 -4.32 2.72
N VAL A 64 -7.99 -4.22 1.88
CA VAL A 64 -8.96 -3.13 1.93
C VAL A 64 -10.04 -3.54 2.94
N GLU A 65 -10.06 -2.93 4.12
CA GLU A 65 -11.07 -3.25 5.14
C GLU A 65 -12.39 -2.51 4.88
N SER A 66 -12.28 -1.29 4.37
CA SER A 66 -13.42 -0.45 4.00
C SER A 66 -12.99 0.51 2.89
N PRO A 67 -13.93 1.24 2.26
CA PRO A 67 -13.58 2.23 1.24
C PRO A 67 -12.60 3.31 1.73
N THR A 68 -12.49 3.55 3.03
CA THR A 68 -11.63 4.60 3.62
C THR A 68 -10.43 4.04 4.38
N VAL A 69 -10.30 2.72 4.51
CA VAL A 69 -9.29 2.07 5.38
C VAL A 69 -8.55 0.97 4.64
N LEU A 70 -7.22 1.13 4.58
CA LEU A 70 -6.28 0.09 4.19
C LEU A 70 -5.60 -0.47 5.44
N ARG A 71 -5.55 -1.79 5.58
CA ARG A 71 -4.83 -2.48 6.65
C ARG A 71 -3.63 -3.22 6.10
N PHE A 72 -2.51 -3.04 6.78
CA PHE A 72 -1.25 -3.74 6.50
C PHE A 72 -0.78 -4.39 7.80
N ASP A 73 -0.63 -5.71 7.77
CA ASP A 73 -0.09 -6.48 8.88
C ASP A 73 1.38 -6.78 8.60
N TYR A 74 2.24 -6.44 9.56
CA TYR A 74 3.67 -6.66 9.50
C TYR A 74 4.10 -7.61 10.62
N VAL A 75 5.16 -8.38 10.38
CA VAL A 75 5.71 -9.31 11.35
C VAL A 75 6.93 -8.70 12.01
N HIS A 76 6.97 -8.71 13.35
CA HIS A 76 8.13 -8.30 14.13
C HIS A 76 8.30 -9.17 15.40
N PRO A 77 9.51 -9.68 15.69
CA PRO A 77 10.69 -9.67 14.82
C PRO A 77 10.44 -10.51 13.56
N GLU A 78 11.15 -10.20 12.47
CA GLU A 78 11.02 -10.97 11.24
C GLU A 78 11.37 -12.44 11.50
N MET A 79 10.52 -13.35 11.02
CA MET A 79 10.77 -14.78 11.15
C MET A 79 11.82 -15.21 10.13
N HIS A 80 13.10 -15.15 10.51
CA HIS A 80 14.20 -15.64 9.67
C HIS A 80 14.38 -17.17 9.69
N THR A 81 13.67 -17.88 10.58
CA THR A 81 13.78 -19.34 10.73
C THR A 81 12.39 -19.96 10.80
N PHE A 82 12.06 -20.78 9.80
CA PHE A 82 10.84 -21.58 9.80
C PHE A 82 11.11 -22.88 10.56
N SER A 83 10.73 -22.96 11.84
CA SER A 83 10.69 -24.24 12.57
C SER A 83 9.28 -24.81 12.44
N GLY A 84 9.06 -25.66 11.42
CA GLY A 84 7.82 -26.41 11.29
C GLY A 84 7.72 -27.53 12.33
N GLY A 85 6.51 -27.74 12.86
CA GLY A 85 6.15 -28.94 13.65
C GLY A 85 5.55 -30.03 12.77
#